data_AF-A0A7S9NEW0-F1
#
_entry.id   AF-A0A7S9NEW0-F1
#
_cell.length_a   1.000
_cell.length_b   1.000
_cell.length_c   1.000
_cell.angle_alpha   90.00
_cell.angle_beta   90.00
_cell.angle_gamma   90.00
#
_symmetry.space_group_name_H-M   'P 1'
#
loop_
_entity.id
_entity.type
_entity.pdbx_description
1 polymer ?
#
loop_
_entity_poly.entity_id
_entity_poly.type
_entity_poly.pdbx_seq_one_letter_code
_entity_poly.pdbx_strand_id
1 'polypeptide(L)'
;MSSAWDYEANACSSDGKFSAKFEGCEVAMGAPTLGELRLFINSKHCLKLKNEPSNHEKRLSNFDQNLVKDDDALQILLSERATACFLFSEDSKFLAFSEWTADKMQIVKVVHLADMSIKTDNRRKRVVEFLSFDDGLLEILDSPIFMPKNYTLDIRTLFDDKI
;
A
#
# COMPACT_ATOMS: atom_id res chain seq x y z
N MET A 1 10.70 3.66 2.21
CA MET A 1 9.48 3.09 2.79
C MET A 1 8.57 4.23 3.17
N SER A 2 7.27 4.09 2.94
CA SER A 2 6.29 5.07 3.36
C SER A 2 5.86 4.84 4.81
N SER A 3 5.66 5.94 5.52
CA SER A 3 5.17 5.97 6.89
C SER A 3 3.66 5.85 6.89
N ALA A 4 3.08 5.26 7.96
CA ALA A 4 1.64 5.24 8.15
C ALA A 4 1.00 6.63 8.29
N TRP A 5 1.81 7.70 8.42
CA TRP A 5 1.36 9.09 8.49
C TRP A 5 1.48 9.87 7.17
N ASP A 6 2.01 9.25 6.10
CA ASP A 6 2.11 9.93 4.81
C ASP A 6 0.71 10.13 4.20
N TYR A 7 0.46 11.31 3.65
CA TYR A 7 -0.79 11.64 2.94
C TYR A 7 -0.84 11.02 1.55
N GLU A 8 0.32 10.93 0.91
CA GLU A 8 0.51 10.32 -0.39
C GLU A 8 1.77 9.47 -0.34
N ALA A 9 1.72 8.29 -0.94
CA ALA A 9 2.88 7.42 -1.03
C ALA A 9 2.84 6.64 -2.33
N ASN A 10 4.02 6.40 -2.91
CA ASN A 10 4.16 5.59 -4.10
C ASN A 10 5.36 4.65 -3.97
N ALA A 11 5.22 3.43 -4.47
CA ALA A 11 6.31 2.48 -4.58
C ALA A 11 6.23 1.71 -5.89
N CYS A 12 7.37 1.20 -6.34
CA CYS A 12 7.48 0.30 -7.49
C CYS A 12 8.04 -1.04 -7.03
N SER A 13 7.63 -2.11 -7.69
CA SER A 13 8.27 -3.42 -7.55
C SER A 13 9.72 -3.35 -8.06
N SER A 14 10.60 -4.21 -7.54
CA SER A 14 12.02 -4.25 -7.94
C SER A 14 12.21 -4.58 -9.42
N ASP A 15 11.30 -5.36 -10.00
CA ASP A 15 11.28 -5.69 -11.43
C ASP A 15 10.60 -4.63 -12.32
N GLY A 16 10.05 -3.56 -11.72
CA GLY A 16 9.39 -2.45 -12.41
C GLY A 16 8.05 -2.79 -13.09
N LYS A 17 7.54 -4.02 -12.95
CA LYS A 17 6.27 -4.46 -13.57
C LYS A 17 5.05 -3.93 -12.84
N PHE A 18 5.19 -3.56 -11.57
CA PHE A 18 4.09 -3.07 -10.76
C PHE A 18 4.47 -1.76 -10.08
N SER A 19 3.47 -0.91 -9.88
CA SER A 19 3.57 0.23 -8.97
C SER A 19 2.31 0.34 -8.14
N ALA A 20 2.44 0.92 -6.95
CA ALA A 20 1.32 1.17 -6.07
C ALA A 20 1.32 2.64 -5.67
N LYS A 21 0.13 3.24 -5.63
CA LYS A 21 -0.10 4.62 -5.18
C LYS A 21 -1.15 4.61 -4.07
N PHE A 22 -0.81 5.25 -2.97
CA PHE A 22 -1.71 5.59 -1.89
C PHE A 22 -2.02 7.09 -1.93
N GLU A 23 -3.27 7.44 -1.64
CA GLU A 23 -3.72 8.80 -1.43
C GLU A 23 -4.78 8.80 -0.32
N GLY A 24 -4.56 9.60 0.71
CA GLY A 24 -5.41 9.60 1.90
C GLY A 24 -5.24 10.83 2.77
N CYS A 25 -5.91 10.79 3.91
CA CYS A 25 -5.87 11.84 4.91
C CYS A 25 -5.76 11.25 6.31
N GLU A 26 -5.29 12.05 7.26
CA GLU A 26 -5.25 11.64 8.66
C GLU A 26 -6.66 11.31 9.17
N VAL A 27 -6.79 10.20 9.91
CA VAL A 27 -8.08 9.82 10.54
C VAL A 27 -8.55 10.89 11.55
N ALA A 28 -7.60 11.53 12.21
CA ALA A 28 -7.75 12.66 13.11
C ALA A 28 -6.39 13.37 13.20
N MET A 29 -6.35 14.61 13.68
CA MET A 29 -5.11 15.40 13.78
C MET A 29 -3.98 14.61 14.47
N GLY A 30 -2.90 14.33 13.74
CA GLY A 30 -1.72 13.59 14.21
C GLY A 30 -1.89 12.05 14.25
N ALA A 31 -3.02 11.52 13.81
CA ALA A 31 -3.25 10.08 13.67
C ALA A 31 -2.72 9.56 12.31
N PRO A 32 -2.46 8.25 12.19
CA PRO A 32 -2.09 7.67 10.90
C PRO A 32 -3.17 7.88 9.83
N THR A 33 -2.78 7.80 8.57
CA THR A 33 -3.64 8.08 7.43
C THR A 33 -4.55 6.91 7.06
N LEU A 34 -5.68 7.25 6.46
CA LEU A 34 -6.69 6.37 5.89
C LEU A 34 -6.95 6.86 4.46
N GLY A 35 -6.98 5.94 3.50
CA GLY A 35 -7.22 6.32 2.13
C GLY A 35 -7.26 5.16 1.14
N GLU A 36 -7.20 5.53 -0.13
CA GLU A 36 -7.22 4.60 -1.25
C GLU A 36 -5.82 4.10 -1.56
N LEU A 37 -5.66 2.79 -1.73
CA LEU A 37 -4.47 2.17 -2.29
C LEU A 37 -4.83 1.51 -3.62
N ARG A 38 -4.11 1.90 -4.67
CA ARG A 38 -4.29 1.38 -6.03
C ARG A 38 -2.99 0.75 -6.54
N LEU A 39 -3.11 -0.41 -7.16
CA LEU A 39 -2.06 -1.12 -7.87
C LEU A 39 -2.16 -0.82 -9.37
N PHE A 40 -1.02 -0.64 -10.01
CA PHE A 40 -0.90 -0.39 -11.44
C PHE A 40 0.01 -1.47 -12.03
N ILE A 41 -0.49 -2.15 -13.06
CA ILE A 41 0.30 -3.09 -13.84
C ILE A 41 0.96 -2.29 -14.95
N ASN A 42 2.29 -2.21 -14.87
CA ASN A 42 3.08 -1.40 -15.75
C ASN A 42 3.43 -2.20 -17.01
N SER A 43 2.74 -1.91 -18.11
CA SER A 43 2.99 -2.59 -19.38
C SER A 43 4.23 -2.09 -20.12
N LYS A 44 4.87 -0.95 -19.72
CA LYS A 44 6.11 -0.41 -20.37
C LYS A 44 6.84 0.81 -19.72
N HIS A 45 6.38 1.44 -18.63
CA HIS A 45 6.72 2.84 -18.27
C HIS A 45 7.12 3.10 -16.79
N CYS A 46 8.40 3.03 -16.43
CA CYS A 46 8.94 3.62 -15.19
C CYS A 46 9.74 4.92 -15.45
N LEU A 47 9.33 5.78 -16.40
CA LEU A 47 10.07 7.01 -16.75
C LEU A 47 9.40 8.34 -16.33
N LYS A 48 8.26 8.34 -15.61
CA LYS A 48 7.56 9.58 -15.21
C LYS A 48 7.14 9.65 -13.74
N LEU A 49 7.98 9.20 -12.81
CA LEU A 49 7.79 9.52 -11.37
C LEU A 49 8.98 10.26 -10.75
N LYS A 50 9.83 10.85 -11.59
CA LYS A 50 10.74 11.94 -11.20
C LYS A 50 10.38 13.15 -12.04
N ASN A 51 9.73 14.12 -11.41
CA ASN A 51 9.56 15.54 -11.77
C ASN A 51 8.10 15.99 -11.60
N GLU A 52 7.71 16.35 -10.37
CA GLU A 52 7.31 17.72 -10.05
C GLU A 52 7.12 17.87 -8.53
N PRO A 53 7.76 18.86 -7.87
CA PRO A 53 7.48 19.18 -6.48
C PRO A 53 6.10 19.85 -6.39
N SER A 54 5.26 19.32 -5.51
CA SER A 54 3.95 19.88 -5.16
C SER A 54 4.08 21.32 -4.67
N ASN A 55 3.62 22.29 -5.46
CA ASN A 55 3.26 23.60 -4.95
C ASN A 55 1.77 23.58 -4.60
N HIS A 56 1.51 23.82 -3.31
CA HIS A 56 0.25 24.32 -2.79
C HIS A 56 -0.36 25.38 -3.73
N GLU A 57 -1.59 25.16 -4.20
CA GLU A 57 -2.67 26.17 -4.16
C GLU A 57 -4.00 25.64 -4.70
N LYS A 58 -5.05 25.87 -3.91
CA LYS A 58 -6.49 25.87 -4.23
C LYS A 58 -6.87 25.72 -5.72
N ARG A 59 -7.69 24.70 -6.02
CA ARG A 59 -8.93 24.90 -6.81
C ARG A 59 -9.95 23.77 -6.68
N LEU A 60 -10.90 23.96 -5.77
CA LEU A 60 -12.26 23.43 -5.92
C LEU A 60 -12.90 24.14 -7.12
N SER A 61 -13.06 23.43 -8.25
CA SER A 61 -14.08 23.62 -9.30
C SER A 61 -13.55 23.10 -10.64
N ASN A 62 -13.95 21.89 -11.02
CA ASN A 62 -14.74 21.67 -12.22
C ASN A 62 -14.91 20.16 -12.46
N PHE A 63 -16.16 19.76 -12.33
CA PHE A 63 -16.68 18.47 -12.70
C PHE A 63 -16.76 18.44 -14.24
N ASP A 64 -15.64 18.22 -14.92
CA ASP A 64 -15.66 18.04 -16.38
C ASP A 64 -15.44 16.58 -16.73
N GLN A 65 -16.54 16.00 -17.18
CA GLN A 65 -16.68 14.72 -17.83
C GLN A 65 -15.74 14.65 -19.04
N ASN A 66 -14.53 14.13 -18.87
CA ASN A 66 -13.68 13.63 -19.95
C ASN A 66 -12.68 12.60 -19.41
N LEU A 67 -13.18 11.57 -18.71
CA LEU A 67 -12.42 10.34 -18.48
C LEU A 67 -12.47 9.50 -19.77
N VAL A 68 -11.91 10.06 -20.84
CA VAL A 68 -11.61 9.29 -22.04
C VAL A 68 -10.44 8.39 -21.68
N LYS A 69 -10.74 7.09 -21.75
CA LYS A 69 -9.80 5.96 -21.69
C LYS A 69 -8.47 6.34 -22.33
N ASP A 70 -7.42 6.39 -21.52
CA ASP A 70 -6.05 6.39 -22.02
C ASP A 70 -5.42 5.04 -21.66
N ASP A 71 -4.87 4.42 -22.69
CA ASP A 71 -4.60 3.00 -22.86
C ASP A 71 -3.48 2.44 -21.95
N ASP A 72 -3.60 1.14 -21.66
CA ASP A 72 -2.55 0.17 -21.27
C ASP A 72 -1.99 0.08 -19.83
N ALA A 73 -2.47 0.84 -18.85
CA ALA A 73 -2.19 0.54 -17.42
C ALA A 73 -3.41 -0.05 -16.72
N LEU A 74 -3.43 -1.37 -16.51
CA LEU A 74 -4.44 -2.04 -15.68
C LEU A 74 -4.31 -1.50 -14.25
N GLN A 75 -5.24 -0.65 -13.85
CA GLN A 75 -5.36 -0.15 -12.48
C GLN A 75 -6.33 -1.02 -11.68
N ILE A 76 -5.92 -1.43 -10.49
CA ILE A 76 -6.70 -2.25 -9.57
C ILE A 76 -6.80 -1.50 -8.23
N LEU A 77 -8.02 -1.22 -7.78
CA LEU A 77 -8.26 -0.71 -6.43
C LEU A 77 -8.08 -1.86 -5.43
N LEU A 78 -7.12 -1.73 -4.51
CA LEU A 78 -6.86 -2.75 -3.50
C LEU A 78 -7.68 -2.52 -2.24
N SER A 79 -7.82 -1.26 -1.81
CA SER A 79 -8.62 -0.88 -0.64
C SER A 79 -8.90 0.61 -0.61
N GLU A 80 -10.08 1.00 -0.12
CA GLU A 80 -10.45 2.39 0.21
C GLU A 80 -10.15 2.74 1.68
N ARG A 81 -9.65 1.77 2.43
CA ARG A 81 -9.36 1.89 3.86
C ARG A 81 -7.91 1.55 4.20
N ALA A 82 -7.04 1.60 3.20
CA ALA A 82 -5.62 1.38 3.38
C ALA A 82 -5.02 2.49 4.25
N THR A 83 -3.81 2.23 4.75
CA THR A 83 -2.91 3.29 5.21
C THR A 83 -1.84 3.53 4.15
N ALA A 84 -1.06 4.60 4.31
CA ALA A 84 0.13 4.80 3.48
C ALA A 84 1.21 3.74 3.66
N CYS A 85 1.10 2.85 4.67
CA CYS A 85 2.06 1.77 4.87
C CYS A 85 1.78 0.59 3.94
N PHE A 86 2.62 0.46 2.92
CA PHE A 86 2.66 -0.68 2.01
C PHE A 86 4.09 -0.95 1.53
N LEU A 87 4.37 -2.18 1.16
CA LEU A 87 5.71 -2.63 0.78
C LEU A 87 5.64 -3.79 -0.22
N PHE A 88 6.36 -3.66 -1.34
CA PHE A 88 6.60 -4.77 -2.26
C PHE A 88 7.65 -5.72 -1.66
N SER A 89 7.48 -7.02 -1.88
CA SER A 89 8.53 -7.99 -1.58
C SER A 89 9.74 -7.77 -2.47
N GLU A 90 10.93 -8.10 -1.97
CA GLU A 90 12.18 -7.95 -2.71
C GLU A 90 12.17 -8.73 -4.04
N ASP A 91 11.51 -9.89 -4.07
CA ASP A 91 11.35 -10.74 -5.25
C ASP A 91 10.21 -10.31 -6.20
N SER A 92 9.54 -9.18 -5.92
CA SER A 92 8.42 -8.64 -6.69
C SER A 92 7.22 -9.59 -6.85
N LYS A 93 7.09 -10.63 -6.02
CA LYS A 93 5.94 -11.55 -6.07
C LYS A 93 4.75 -11.08 -5.24
N PHE A 94 5.00 -10.27 -4.22
CA PHE A 94 3.97 -9.87 -3.27
C PHE A 94 3.95 -8.36 -3.03
N LEU A 95 2.79 -7.86 -2.65
CA LEU A 95 2.59 -6.53 -2.10
C LEU A 95 1.86 -6.64 -0.77
N ALA A 96 2.49 -6.21 0.31
CA ALA A 96 1.86 -6.08 1.61
C ALA A 96 1.32 -4.66 1.79
N PHE A 97 0.14 -4.53 2.39
CA PHE A 97 -0.43 -3.25 2.80
C PHE A 97 -1.23 -3.40 4.09
N SER A 98 -1.35 -2.33 4.87
CA SER A 98 -2.23 -2.32 6.04
C SER A 98 -3.57 -1.65 5.75
N GLU A 99 -4.62 -2.15 6.40
CA GLU A 99 -5.99 -1.66 6.25
C GLU A 99 -6.63 -1.42 7.61
N TRP A 100 -7.36 -0.30 7.73
CA TRP A 100 -8.16 0.03 8.90
C TRP A 100 -9.44 -0.79 8.98
N THR A 101 -9.69 -1.38 10.13
CA THR A 101 -10.93 -2.07 10.46
C THR A 101 -11.92 -1.13 11.15
N ALA A 102 -13.19 -1.55 11.24
CA ALA A 102 -14.26 -0.72 11.79
C ALA A 102 -14.06 -0.36 13.28
N ASP A 103 -13.35 -1.21 14.02
CA ASP A 103 -12.96 -1.05 15.42
C ASP A 103 -11.72 -0.16 15.61
N LYS A 104 -11.28 0.57 14.57
CA LYS A 104 -10.09 1.45 14.59
C LYS A 104 -8.80 0.71 14.92
N MET A 105 -8.73 -0.55 14.53
CA MET A 105 -7.50 -1.34 14.50
C MET A 105 -7.03 -1.48 13.06
N GLN A 106 -5.84 -2.04 12.88
CA GLN A 106 -5.28 -2.32 11.57
C GLN A 106 -5.03 -3.83 11.41
N ILE A 107 -5.13 -4.28 10.17
CA ILE A 107 -4.78 -5.65 9.74
C ILE A 107 -3.81 -5.56 8.57
N VAL A 108 -3.09 -6.66 8.33
CA VAL A 108 -2.17 -6.78 7.20
C VAL A 108 -2.84 -7.61 6.12
N LYS A 109 -2.81 -7.09 4.89
CA LYS A 109 -3.21 -7.80 3.69
C LYS A 109 -2.02 -7.98 2.78
N VAL A 110 -1.97 -9.11 2.09
CA VAL A 110 -0.89 -9.46 1.17
C VAL A 110 -1.50 -9.88 -0.15
N VAL A 111 -1.13 -9.17 -1.21
CA VAL A 111 -1.51 -9.46 -2.59
C VAL A 111 -0.41 -10.32 -3.20
N HIS A 112 -0.77 -11.46 -3.77
CA HIS A 112 0.10 -12.21 -4.66
C HIS A 112 -0.06 -11.66 -6.08
N LEU A 113 1.01 -11.07 -6.62
CA LEU A 113 0.95 -10.25 -7.85
C LEU A 113 0.78 -11.09 -9.12
N ALA A 114 1.08 -12.39 -9.09
CA ALA A 114 0.92 -13.24 -10.28
C ALA A 114 -0.54 -13.60 -10.57
N ASP A 115 -1.35 -13.84 -9.53
CA ASP A 115 -2.78 -14.19 -9.68
C ASP A 115 -3.74 -13.19 -9.04
N MET A 116 -3.22 -12.07 -8.53
CA MET A 116 -3.95 -11.00 -7.84
C MET A 116 -4.78 -11.49 -6.63
N SER A 117 -4.45 -12.66 -6.09
CA SER A 117 -5.13 -13.17 -4.91
C SER A 117 -4.69 -12.38 -3.67
N ILE A 118 -5.65 -12.12 -2.78
CA ILE A 118 -5.40 -11.36 -1.55
C ILE A 118 -5.63 -12.27 -0.35
N LYS A 119 -4.64 -12.35 0.53
CA LYS A 119 -4.74 -12.99 1.85
C LYS A 119 -4.66 -11.95 2.94
N THR A 120 -5.26 -12.25 4.09
CA THR A 120 -5.36 -11.35 5.23
C THR A 120 -4.83 -12.03 6.47
N ASP A 121 -3.89 -11.39 7.17
CA ASP A 121 -3.60 -11.70 8.56
C ASP A 121 -4.62 -10.98 9.45
N ASN A 122 -5.51 -11.76 10.06
CA ASN A 122 -6.60 -11.23 10.90
C ASN A 122 -6.15 -10.78 12.29
N ARG A 123 -4.86 -10.91 12.63
CA ARG A 123 -4.31 -10.42 13.89
C ARG A 123 -4.39 -8.88 13.92
N ARG A 124 -5.21 -8.35 14.82
CA ARG A 124 -5.39 -6.90 15.00
C ARG A 124 -4.10 -6.26 15.54
N LYS A 125 -3.69 -5.16 14.92
CA LYS A 125 -2.58 -4.29 15.34
C LYS A 125 -3.11 -2.88 15.58
N ARG A 126 -2.44 -2.07 16.39
CA ARG A 126 -2.90 -0.70 16.66
C ARG A 126 -2.52 0.23 15.51
N VAL A 127 -1.24 0.21 15.12
CA VAL A 127 -0.71 0.93 13.95
C VAL A 127 0.39 0.08 13.35
N VAL A 128 0.34 -0.18 12.06
CA VAL A 128 1.27 -1.04 11.33
C VAL A 128 2.29 -0.19 10.60
N GLU A 129 3.56 -0.55 10.78
CA GLU A 129 4.66 -0.10 9.92
C GLU A 129 5.45 -1.32 9.45
N PHE A 130 5.66 -1.47 8.14
CA PHE A 130 6.48 -2.55 7.59
C PHE A 130 7.94 -2.15 7.62
N LEU A 131 8.81 -3.08 8.03
CA LEU A 131 10.25 -2.86 8.17
C LEU A 131 11.03 -3.47 6.99
N SER A 132 10.69 -4.69 6.61
CA SER A 132 11.34 -5.44 5.53
C SER A 132 10.36 -6.47 4.97
N PHE A 133 10.60 -6.88 3.72
CA PHE A 133 9.83 -7.93 3.07
C PHE A 133 10.71 -8.73 2.12
N ASP A 134 11.40 -9.72 2.68
CA ASP A 134 12.35 -10.59 1.99
C ASP A 134 12.06 -12.06 2.31
N ASP A 135 12.41 -12.96 1.38
CA ASP A 135 12.27 -14.42 1.53
C ASP A 135 10.91 -14.92 2.08
N GLY A 136 9.81 -14.24 1.69
CA GLY A 136 8.46 -14.59 2.16
C GLY A 136 8.20 -14.28 3.64
N LEU A 137 9.07 -13.50 4.28
CA LEU A 137 8.92 -12.99 5.64
C LEU A 137 8.66 -11.49 5.59
N LEU A 138 7.57 -11.05 6.22
CA LEU A 138 7.24 -9.65 6.38
C LEU A 138 7.48 -9.23 7.83
N GLU A 139 8.45 -8.34 8.05
CA GLU A 139 8.70 -7.77 9.37
C GLU A 139 7.80 -6.55 9.60
N ILE A 140 7.12 -6.56 10.74
CA ILE A 140 6.07 -5.60 11.07
C ILE A 140 6.36 -5.02 12.44
N LEU A 141 6.35 -3.70 12.52
CA LEU A 141 6.33 -2.93 13.75
C LEU A 141 4.89 -2.52 14.06
N ASP A 142 4.36 -2.98 15.20
CA ASP A 142 3.09 -2.50 15.74
C ASP A 142 3.36 -1.35 16.71
N SER A 143 2.65 -0.25 16.52
CA SER A 143 2.71 0.95 17.36
C SER A 143 4.10 1.58 17.37
N PRO A 144 4.61 1.98 16.19
CA PRO A 144 5.99 2.41 16.01
C PRO A 144 6.40 3.57 16.94
N ILE A 145 5.45 4.44 17.28
CA ILE A 145 5.69 5.59 18.18
C ILE A 145 5.53 5.22 19.67
N PHE A 146 4.68 4.25 20.02
CA PHE A 146 4.28 4.00 21.40
C PHE A 146 4.27 2.52 21.77
N MET A 147 5.16 2.13 22.68
CA MET A 147 5.35 0.74 23.11
C MET A 147 5.49 -0.20 21.90
N PRO A 148 6.55 -0.01 21.08
CA PRO A 148 6.75 -0.75 19.84
C PRO A 148 6.84 -2.25 20.09
N LYS A 149 6.21 -3.03 19.22
CA LYS A 149 6.29 -4.50 19.22
C LYS A 149 6.60 -5.01 17.82
N ASN A 150 7.67 -5.81 17.71
CA ASN A 150 8.03 -6.47 16.47
C ASN A 150 7.24 -7.77 16.30
N TYR A 151 6.82 -8.02 15.07
CA TYR A 151 6.19 -9.25 14.63
C TYR A 151 6.77 -9.64 13.27
N THR A 152 6.86 -10.95 13.04
CA THR A 152 7.18 -11.49 11.72
C THR A 152 5.97 -12.26 11.22
N LEU A 153 5.57 -11.99 9.98
CA LEU A 153 4.51 -12.71 9.29
C LEU A 153 5.14 -13.55 8.18
N ASP A 154 5.00 -14.86 8.28
CA ASP A 154 5.45 -15.79 7.25
C ASP A 154 4.34 -15.97 6.20
N ILE A 155 4.59 -15.49 4.99
CA ILE A 155 3.61 -15.49 3.89
C ILE A 155 3.27 -16.92 3.45
N ARG A 156 4.18 -17.89 3.64
CA ARG A 156 3.92 -19.31 3.31
C ARG A 156 2.73 -19.86 4.10
N THR A 157 2.53 -19.38 5.33
CA THR A 157 1.39 -19.76 6.19
C THR A 157 0.06 -19.13 5.78
N LEU A 158 0.06 -18.17 4.85
CA LEU A 158 -1.16 -17.54 4.32
C LEU A 158 -1.57 -18.13 2.97
N PHE A 159 -0.59 -18.63 2.21
CA PHE A 159 -0.75 -19.16 0.87
C PHE A 159 -0.39 -20.64 0.82
N ASP A 160 -0.85 -21.42 1.81
CA ASP A 160 -0.55 -22.84 2.11
C ASP A 160 -0.42 -23.83 0.93
N ASP A 161 -0.79 -23.45 -0.31
CA ASP A 161 -0.80 -24.29 -1.51
C ASP A 161 -0.10 -23.72 -2.77
N LYS A 162 0.56 -22.54 -2.74
CA LYS A 162 1.08 -21.91 -3.98
C LYS A 162 2.30 -20.98 -3.83
N ILE A 163 3.42 -21.45 -3.27
CA ILE A 163 4.70 -20.73 -3.33
C ILE A 163 5.77 -21.59 -3.98
#